data_AF-A0A8H4VL94-F1
#
_entry.id   AF-A0A8H4VL94-F1
#
_cell.length_a   1.000
_cell.length_b   1.000
_cell.length_c   1.000
_cell.angle_alpha   90.00
_cell.angle_beta   90.00
_cell.angle_gamma   90.00
#
_symmetry.space_group_name_H-M   'P 1'
#
loop_
_entity.id
_entity.type
_entity.pdbx_description
1 polymer ?
#
loop_
_entity_poly.entity_id
_entity_poly.type
_entity_poly.pdbx_seq_one_letter_code
_entity_poly.pdbx_strand_id
1 'polypeptide(L)'
;MVYLPLPSDTGTQPSYPEAYNKILSSHRRAPLSSASSVIILVAPNVDALCASRMLATLFKQDDIAYRIIPVCGPDEIDEQKELLRNNPDLHTLILINMGNQYDLTSPDWFGEFDMKVTIHVIDSSRPRSLSNLFLGGENGERVLIWDDGDAEKLVEERRSWEVIQYEPEPSSDEGDSDEDSIEGGI
;
A
#
# COMPACT_ATOMS: atom_id res chain seq x y z
N MET A 1 7.64 8.65 -4.06
CA MET A 1 6.23 9.00 -3.75
C MET A 1 5.40 7.76 -3.96
N VAL A 2 4.46 7.50 -3.05
CA VAL A 2 3.77 6.21 -2.89
C VAL A 2 2.35 6.23 -3.50
N TYR A 3 1.95 7.38 -4.05
CA TYR A 3 0.69 7.54 -4.78
C TYR A 3 0.93 8.10 -6.18
N LEU A 4 0.01 7.81 -7.09
CA LEU A 4 -0.01 8.24 -8.48
C LEU A 4 -1.13 9.30 -8.62
N PRO A 5 -0.82 10.53 -9.05
CA PRO A 5 -1.83 11.58 -9.21
C PRO A 5 -2.70 11.33 -10.44
N LEU A 6 -3.75 12.15 -10.58
CA LEU A 6 -4.59 12.16 -11.77
C LEU A 6 -3.76 12.37 -13.05
N PRO A 7 -4.13 11.70 -14.17
CA PRO A 7 -3.42 11.87 -15.44
C PRO A 7 -3.33 13.31 -15.97
N SER A 8 -4.22 14.20 -15.54
CA SER A 8 -4.20 15.63 -15.88
C SER A 8 -3.07 16.41 -15.20
N ASP A 9 -2.60 15.93 -14.05
CA ASP A 9 -1.76 16.68 -13.11
C ASP A 9 -0.42 15.99 -12.85
N THR A 10 0.01 15.12 -13.76
CA THR A 10 1.15 14.22 -13.52
C THR A 10 2.50 14.94 -13.39
N GLY A 11 2.66 16.15 -13.94
CA GLY A 11 3.90 16.92 -13.81
C GLY A 11 5.16 16.06 -14.03
N THR A 12 5.99 15.91 -12.98
CA THR A 12 7.16 15.01 -12.92
C THR A 12 6.92 13.72 -12.12
N GLN A 13 5.71 13.52 -11.58
CA GLN A 13 5.33 12.36 -10.80
C GLN A 13 4.95 11.17 -11.70
N PRO A 14 5.15 9.92 -11.23
CA PRO A 14 4.79 8.75 -12.00
C PRO A 14 3.29 8.70 -12.29
N SER A 15 2.93 8.42 -13.53
CA SER A 15 1.54 8.45 -14.01
C SER A 15 0.88 7.07 -14.07
N TYR A 16 -0.46 7.02 -14.22
CA TYR A 16 -1.19 5.76 -14.42
C TYR A 16 -0.67 4.96 -15.63
N PRO A 17 -0.42 5.57 -16.81
CA PRO A 17 0.16 4.84 -17.95
C PRO A 17 1.55 4.29 -17.65
N GLU A 18 2.39 5.02 -16.91
CA GLU A 18 3.72 4.53 -16.53
C GLU A 18 3.65 3.36 -15.57
N ALA A 19 2.74 3.41 -14.59
CA ALA A 19 2.49 2.29 -13.69
C ALA A 19 2.00 1.05 -14.47
N TYR A 20 1.08 1.22 -15.42
CA TYR A 20 0.62 0.14 -16.30
C TYR A 20 1.77 -0.44 -17.15
N ASN A 21 2.59 0.42 -17.77
CA ASN A 21 3.75 0.00 -18.54
C ASN A 21 4.81 -0.73 -17.68
N LYS A 22 4.92 -0.37 -16.40
CA LYS A 22 5.77 -1.09 -15.43
C LYS A 22 5.27 -2.51 -15.18
N ILE A 23 3.94 -2.71 -15.08
CA ILE A 23 3.35 -4.05 -14.99
C ILE A 23 3.67 -4.86 -16.24
N LEU A 24 3.45 -4.28 -17.43
CA LEU A 24 3.72 -4.94 -18.72
C LEU A 24 5.20 -5.33 -18.88
N SER A 25 6.11 -4.40 -18.58
CA SER A 25 7.55 -4.66 -18.68
C SER A 25 8.04 -5.69 -17.67
N SER A 26 7.46 -5.72 -16.47
CA SER A 26 7.78 -6.73 -15.45
C SER A 26 7.30 -8.11 -15.87
N HIS A 27 6.07 -8.21 -16.36
CA HIS A 27 5.51 -9.45 -16.91
C HIS A 27 6.33 -9.99 -18.10
N ARG A 28 6.79 -9.12 -19.01
CA ARG A 28 7.60 -9.53 -20.18
C ARG A 28 9.02 -9.95 -19.83
N ARG A 29 9.60 -9.43 -18.75
CA ARG A 29 10.94 -9.80 -18.27
C ARG A 29 10.95 -11.12 -17.52
N ALA A 30 9.80 -11.59 -17.02
CA ALA A 30 9.69 -12.86 -16.33
C ALA A 30 9.72 -14.02 -17.35
N PRO A 31 10.79 -14.84 -17.39
CA PRO A 31 10.96 -15.89 -18.41
C PRO A 31 9.95 -17.04 -18.29
N LEU A 32 9.26 -17.13 -17.16
CA LEU A 32 8.20 -18.11 -16.86
C LEU A 32 6.89 -17.40 -16.50
N SER A 33 6.61 -16.25 -17.13
CA SER A 33 5.44 -15.44 -16.83
C SER A 33 4.16 -16.28 -16.91
N SER A 34 3.61 -16.60 -15.74
CA SER A 34 2.44 -17.46 -15.61
C SER A 34 1.29 -16.62 -15.06
N ALA A 35 0.06 -17.14 -15.14
CA ALA A 35 -1.09 -16.46 -14.54
C ALA A 35 -0.97 -16.25 -13.01
N SER A 36 0.04 -16.85 -12.35
CA SER A 36 0.36 -16.62 -10.94
C SER A 36 1.18 -15.35 -10.67
N SER A 37 1.71 -14.70 -11.70
CA SER A 37 2.62 -13.55 -11.57
C SER A 37 1.91 -12.21 -11.34
N VAL A 38 0.71 -12.06 -11.92
CA VAL A 38 -0.18 -10.91 -11.74
C VAL A 38 -1.48 -11.35 -11.08
N ILE A 39 -1.69 -10.93 -9.85
CA ILE A 39 -2.87 -11.29 -9.06
C ILE A 39 -3.72 -10.04 -8.80
N ILE A 40 -5.03 -10.16 -9.00
CA ILE A 40 -6.00 -9.09 -8.79
C ILE A 40 -6.98 -9.55 -7.70
N LEU A 41 -6.91 -8.94 -6.52
CA LEU A 41 -7.89 -9.09 -5.45
C LEU A 41 -9.02 -8.08 -5.65
N VAL A 42 -10.26 -8.54 -5.63
CA VAL A 42 -11.43 -7.73 -6.00
C VAL A 42 -12.50 -7.83 -4.92
N ALA A 43 -12.93 -6.69 -4.38
CA ALA A 43 -14.06 -6.66 -3.46
C ALA A 43 -15.38 -7.09 -4.15
N PRO A 44 -16.33 -7.73 -3.44
CA PRO A 44 -17.58 -8.26 -4.02
C PRO A 44 -18.64 -7.16 -4.21
N ASN A 45 -18.31 -6.09 -4.92
CA ASN A 45 -19.24 -5.00 -5.23
C ASN A 45 -19.25 -4.65 -6.72
N VAL A 46 -20.30 -3.93 -7.14
CA VAL A 46 -20.54 -3.64 -8.56
C VAL A 46 -19.43 -2.80 -9.19
N ASP A 47 -18.90 -1.83 -8.44
CA ASP A 47 -17.81 -0.97 -8.90
C ASP A 47 -16.54 -1.78 -9.18
N ALA A 48 -16.13 -2.61 -8.21
CA ALA A 48 -14.97 -3.48 -8.33
C ALA A 48 -15.13 -4.52 -9.46
N LEU A 49 -16.35 -5.05 -9.66
CA LEU A 49 -16.65 -5.96 -10.76
C LEU A 49 -16.49 -5.26 -12.13
N CYS A 50 -17.00 -4.04 -12.27
CA CYS A 50 -16.85 -3.25 -13.49
C CYS A 50 -15.38 -2.90 -13.75
N ALA A 51 -14.66 -2.42 -12.73
CA ALA A 51 -13.25 -2.06 -12.80
C ALA A 51 -12.37 -3.26 -13.18
N SER A 52 -12.55 -4.39 -12.49
CA SER A 52 -11.81 -5.63 -12.77
C SER A 52 -12.08 -6.15 -14.18
N ARG A 53 -13.31 -6.06 -14.69
CA ARG A 53 -13.64 -6.45 -16.07
C ARG A 53 -12.96 -5.56 -17.11
N MET A 54 -12.93 -4.25 -16.89
CA MET A 54 -12.22 -3.32 -17.78
C MET A 54 -10.72 -3.60 -17.79
N LEU A 55 -10.11 -3.77 -16.61
CA LEU A 55 -8.69 -4.09 -16.48
C LEU A 55 -8.34 -5.45 -17.10
N ALA A 56 -9.16 -6.47 -16.87
CA ALA A 56 -9.07 -7.79 -17.49
C ALA A 56 -9.08 -7.72 -19.02
N THR A 57 -9.86 -6.80 -19.60
CA THR A 57 -9.92 -6.59 -21.04
C THR A 57 -8.62 -5.99 -21.57
N LEU A 58 -8.05 -5.00 -20.87
CA LEU A 58 -6.75 -4.41 -21.21
C LEU A 58 -5.62 -5.45 -21.12
N PHE A 59 -5.54 -6.20 -20.02
CA PHE A 59 -4.54 -7.25 -19.86
C PHE A 59 -4.64 -8.33 -20.94
N LYS A 60 -5.86 -8.69 -21.36
CA LYS A 60 -6.05 -9.63 -22.47
C LYS A 60 -5.58 -9.06 -23.82
N GLN A 61 -5.73 -7.77 -24.06
CA GLN A 61 -5.23 -7.12 -25.28
C GLN A 61 -3.71 -7.09 -25.34
N ASP A 62 -3.06 -6.95 -24.18
CA ASP A 62 -1.60 -6.88 -24.05
C ASP A 62 -0.91 -8.22 -23.75
N ASP A 63 -1.65 -9.33 -23.80
CA ASP A 63 -1.19 -10.71 -23.55
C ASP A 63 -0.53 -10.88 -22.17
N ILE A 64 -1.12 -10.25 -21.15
CA ILE A 64 -0.74 -10.41 -19.74
C ILE A 64 -1.55 -11.56 -19.15
N ALA A 65 -0.87 -12.58 -18.62
CA ALA A 65 -1.52 -13.64 -17.87
C ALA A 65 -1.82 -13.14 -16.45
N TYR A 66 -3.07 -13.26 -16.00
CA TYR A 66 -3.51 -12.78 -14.68
C TYR A 66 -4.50 -13.74 -14.03
N ARG A 67 -4.65 -13.62 -12.71
CA ARG A 67 -5.69 -14.30 -11.93
C ARG A 67 -6.49 -13.29 -11.10
N ILE A 68 -7.81 -13.33 -11.26
CA ILE A 68 -8.75 -12.53 -10.45
C ILE A 68 -9.26 -13.40 -9.31
N ILE A 69 -9.23 -12.87 -8.09
CA ILE A 69 -9.70 -13.53 -6.89
C ILE A 69 -10.69 -12.57 -6.20
N PRO A 70 -11.98 -12.91 -6.12
CA PRO A 70 -12.91 -12.16 -5.30
C PRO A 70 -12.57 -12.36 -3.81
N VAL A 71 -12.64 -11.29 -3.01
CA VAL A 71 -12.31 -11.32 -1.58
C VAL A 71 -13.39 -10.57 -0.79
N CYS A 72 -14.17 -11.29 0.01
CA CYS A 72 -15.34 -10.77 0.72
C CYS A 72 -15.04 -10.13 2.08
N GLY A 73 -13.89 -10.41 2.70
CA GLY A 73 -13.59 -9.91 4.04
C GLY A 73 -12.15 -10.14 4.48
N PRO A 74 -11.78 -9.66 5.70
CA PRO A 74 -10.42 -9.74 6.23
C PRO A 74 -9.88 -11.18 6.32
N ASP A 75 -10.71 -12.13 6.76
CA ASP A 75 -10.31 -13.53 6.90
C ASP A 75 -9.81 -14.13 5.56
N GLU A 76 -10.51 -13.83 4.46
CA GLU A 76 -10.09 -14.25 3.13
C GLU A 76 -8.82 -13.52 2.65
N ILE A 77 -8.58 -12.28 3.09
CA ILE A 77 -7.33 -11.58 2.82
C ILE A 77 -6.17 -12.30 3.49
N ASP A 78 -6.34 -12.73 4.74
CA ASP A 78 -5.30 -13.48 5.46
C ASP A 78 -4.99 -14.83 4.80
N GLU A 79 -6.02 -15.56 4.36
CA GLU A 79 -5.82 -16.78 3.58
C GLU A 79 -5.06 -16.53 2.27
N GLN A 80 -5.45 -15.48 1.51
CA GLN A 80 -4.74 -15.12 0.28
C GLN A 80 -3.33 -14.63 0.56
N LYS A 81 -3.09 -13.90 1.65
CA LYS A 81 -1.77 -13.42 2.07
C LYS A 81 -0.79 -14.60 2.22
N GLU A 82 -1.18 -15.63 2.96
CA GLU A 82 -0.33 -16.81 3.17
C GLU A 82 -0.04 -17.57 1.88
N LEU A 83 -1.03 -17.71 0.99
CA LEU A 83 -0.85 -18.35 -0.31
C LEU A 83 0.08 -17.56 -1.23
N LEU A 84 -0.11 -16.23 -1.28
CA LEU A 84 0.62 -15.34 -2.18
C LEU A 84 2.06 -15.09 -1.71
N ARG A 85 2.30 -15.04 -0.39
CA ARG A 85 3.63 -14.94 0.19
C ARG A 85 4.56 -16.06 -0.27
N ASN A 86 4.02 -17.27 -0.42
CA ASN A 86 4.75 -18.45 -0.82
C ASN A 86 4.91 -18.59 -2.35
N ASN A 87 4.37 -17.66 -3.14
CA ASN A 87 4.46 -17.70 -4.60
C ASN A 87 5.72 -16.95 -5.09
N PRO A 88 6.76 -17.67 -5.55
CA PRO A 88 8.01 -17.04 -5.98
C PRO A 88 7.87 -16.22 -7.26
N ASP A 89 6.84 -16.51 -8.07
CA ASP A 89 6.61 -15.89 -9.37
C ASP A 89 5.77 -14.61 -9.28
N LEU A 90 5.22 -14.30 -8.10
CA LEU A 90 4.46 -13.09 -7.85
C LEU A 90 5.37 -11.86 -8.00
N HIS A 91 4.96 -10.92 -8.86
CA HIS A 91 5.61 -9.61 -8.97
C HIS A 91 4.62 -8.45 -8.90
N THR A 92 3.33 -8.69 -9.17
CA THR A 92 2.30 -7.65 -9.14
C THR A 92 1.05 -8.15 -8.42
N LEU A 93 0.68 -7.42 -7.37
CA LEU A 93 -0.58 -7.56 -6.66
C LEU A 93 -1.42 -6.31 -6.91
N ILE A 94 -2.68 -6.46 -7.29
CA ILE A 94 -3.60 -5.35 -7.52
C ILE A 94 -4.82 -5.54 -6.62
N LEU A 95 -5.15 -4.52 -5.83
CA LEU A 95 -6.32 -4.48 -4.97
C LEU A 95 -7.35 -3.53 -5.59
N ILE A 96 -8.54 -4.04 -5.89
CA ILE A 96 -9.63 -3.26 -6.47
C ILE A 96 -10.75 -3.10 -5.44
N ASN A 97 -11.02 -1.83 -5.12
CA ASN A 97 -12.01 -1.37 -4.16
C ASN A 97 -11.84 -1.98 -2.76
N MET A 98 -10.58 -2.17 -2.37
CA MET A 98 -10.14 -2.62 -1.06
C MET A 98 -8.68 -2.20 -0.81
N GLY A 99 -8.26 -2.19 0.46
CA GLY A 99 -6.86 -1.98 0.84
C GLY A 99 -6.54 -0.59 1.40
N ASN A 100 -7.35 0.44 1.14
CA ASN A 100 -7.05 1.79 1.64
C ASN A 100 -7.07 1.87 3.17
N GLN A 101 -7.94 1.12 3.84
CA GLN A 101 -8.10 1.18 5.29
C GLN A 101 -7.04 0.42 6.07
N TYR A 102 -6.25 -0.43 5.39
CA TYR A 102 -5.27 -1.31 6.01
C TYR A 102 -3.87 -0.73 5.86
N ASP A 103 -3.00 -0.97 6.84
CA ASP A 103 -1.58 -0.66 6.70
C ASP A 103 -0.88 -1.79 5.94
N LEU A 104 -0.86 -1.68 4.62
CA LEU A 104 -0.34 -2.71 3.72
C LEU A 104 1.19 -2.89 3.87
N THR A 105 1.86 -1.93 4.49
CA THR A 105 3.30 -1.96 4.75
C THR A 105 3.65 -2.69 6.05
N SER A 106 2.67 -2.86 6.94
CA SER A 106 2.82 -3.60 8.21
C SER A 106 3.04 -5.11 7.97
N PRO A 107 3.84 -5.79 8.81
CA PRO A 107 3.98 -7.25 8.81
C PRO A 107 2.65 -8.01 8.90
N ASP A 108 1.65 -7.44 9.56
CA ASP A 108 0.32 -8.06 9.70
C ASP A 108 -0.40 -8.21 8.35
N TRP A 109 -0.10 -7.32 7.40
CA TRP A 109 -0.66 -7.30 6.05
C TRP A 109 0.36 -7.80 5.04
N PHE A 110 0.80 -6.97 4.09
CA PHE A 110 1.70 -7.42 3.03
C PHE A 110 3.15 -7.05 3.30
N GLY A 111 3.49 -6.50 4.47
CA GLY A 111 4.84 -6.03 4.84
C GLY A 111 5.94 -7.08 4.65
N GLU A 112 5.64 -8.35 4.90
CA GLU A 112 6.60 -9.46 4.79
C GLU A 112 6.73 -10.06 3.37
N PHE A 113 6.07 -9.48 2.37
CA PHE A 113 6.21 -9.93 0.98
C PHE A 113 7.60 -9.60 0.44
N ASP A 114 8.03 -10.37 -0.56
CA ASP A 114 9.26 -10.12 -1.30
C ASP A 114 9.24 -8.68 -1.85
N MET A 115 10.32 -7.93 -1.63
CA MET A 115 10.44 -6.51 -2.03
C MET A 115 10.28 -6.30 -3.54
N LYS A 116 10.42 -7.36 -4.36
CA LYS A 116 10.13 -7.30 -5.80
C LYS A 116 8.64 -7.13 -6.12
N VAL A 117 7.75 -7.49 -5.18
CA VAL A 117 6.30 -7.44 -5.38
C VAL A 117 5.81 -5.99 -5.29
N THR A 118 5.26 -5.48 -6.38
CA THR A 118 4.58 -4.17 -6.40
C THR A 118 3.11 -4.35 -6.09
N ILE A 119 2.59 -3.58 -5.15
CA ILE A 119 1.20 -3.63 -4.66
C ILE A 119 0.47 -2.39 -5.15
N HIS A 120 -0.43 -2.54 -6.10
CA HIS A 120 -1.27 -1.44 -6.60
C HIS A 120 -2.60 -1.42 -5.86
N VAL A 121 -3.02 -0.25 -5.38
CA VAL A 121 -4.31 -0.06 -4.71
C VAL A 121 -5.16 0.88 -5.54
N ILE A 122 -6.28 0.37 -6.04
CA ILE A 122 -7.29 1.12 -6.78
C ILE A 122 -8.56 1.07 -5.96
N ASP A 123 -8.69 1.96 -4.98
CA ASP A 123 -9.76 1.91 -3.99
C ASP A 123 -10.37 3.28 -3.74
N SER A 124 -11.69 3.34 -3.84
CA SER A 124 -12.49 4.56 -3.64
C SER A 124 -12.81 4.81 -2.16
N SER A 125 -12.61 3.81 -1.29
CA SER A 125 -12.93 3.92 0.13
C SER A 125 -12.06 4.96 0.84
N ARG A 126 -12.62 5.56 1.89
CA ARG A 126 -11.99 6.50 2.81
C ARG A 126 -12.40 6.13 4.25
N PRO A 127 -11.58 6.44 5.27
CA PRO A 127 -10.26 7.08 5.21
C PRO A 127 -9.17 6.17 4.65
N ARG A 128 -8.02 6.75 4.28
CA ARG A 128 -6.85 6.02 3.78
C ARG A 128 -5.79 5.89 4.87
N SER A 129 -5.07 4.79 4.87
CA SER A 129 -3.88 4.57 5.68
C SER A 129 -2.80 5.56 5.26
N LEU A 130 -2.34 6.38 6.21
CA LEU A 130 -1.27 7.34 5.99
C LEU A 130 0.08 6.64 5.77
N SER A 131 0.28 5.46 6.39
CA SER A 131 1.44 4.61 6.12
C SER A 131 1.53 4.24 4.63
N ASN A 132 0.40 3.86 4.02
CA ASN A 132 0.40 3.51 2.59
C ASN A 132 0.66 4.72 1.68
N LEU A 133 0.43 5.95 2.13
CA LEU A 133 0.60 7.16 1.32
C LEU A 133 1.98 7.79 1.49
N PHE A 134 2.53 7.73 2.70
CA PHE A 134 3.67 8.55 3.11
C PHE A 134 4.87 7.76 3.60
N LEU A 135 4.74 6.46 3.87
CA LEU A 135 5.90 5.66 4.27
C LEU A 135 6.93 5.61 3.15
N GLY A 136 8.14 6.07 3.45
CA GLY A 136 9.28 5.99 2.52
C GLY A 136 9.99 4.63 2.55
N GLY A 137 11.08 4.55 1.79
CA GLY A 137 11.92 3.35 1.72
C GLY A 137 11.34 2.23 0.85
N GLU A 138 12.09 1.13 0.70
CA GLU A 138 11.75 0.06 -0.26
C GLU A 138 10.37 -0.56 -0.01
N ASN A 139 9.99 -0.72 1.27
CA ASN A 139 8.70 -1.28 1.66
C ASN A 139 7.52 -0.33 1.42
N GLY A 140 7.73 0.98 1.59
CA GLY A 140 6.72 1.98 1.29
C GLY A 140 6.54 2.15 -0.21
N GLU A 141 7.64 2.36 -0.94
CA GLU A 141 7.64 2.65 -2.39
C GLU A 141 7.07 1.55 -3.29
N ARG A 142 6.96 0.31 -2.78
CA ARG A 142 6.31 -0.79 -3.52
C ARG A 142 4.78 -0.75 -3.45
N VAL A 143 4.20 -0.06 -2.48
CA VAL A 143 2.76 0.19 -2.41
C VAL A 143 2.46 1.39 -3.31
N LEU A 144 1.51 1.28 -4.23
CA LEU A 144 1.19 2.32 -5.20
C LEU A 144 -0.30 2.61 -5.17
N ILE A 145 -0.68 3.72 -4.54
CA ILE A 145 -2.06 4.19 -4.46
C ILE A 145 -2.42 4.95 -5.73
N TRP A 146 -3.48 4.54 -6.43
CA TRP A 146 -4.00 5.28 -7.59
C TRP A 146 -4.94 6.37 -7.09
N ASP A 147 -4.45 7.61 -7.03
CA ASP A 147 -5.10 8.72 -6.36
C ASP A 147 -5.91 9.62 -7.31
N ASP A 148 -7.10 10.01 -6.86
CA ASP A 148 -8.01 10.93 -7.53
C ASP A 148 -7.71 12.41 -7.24
N GLY A 149 -6.50 12.73 -6.77
CA GLY A 149 -6.04 14.10 -6.45
C GLY A 149 -6.34 14.52 -5.01
N ASP A 150 -6.74 13.59 -4.15
CA ASP A 150 -7.04 13.89 -2.74
C ASP A 150 -5.78 13.79 -1.86
N ALA A 151 -4.82 12.95 -2.21
CA ALA A 151 -3.60 12.73 -1.42
C ALA A 151 -2.74 13.99 -1.29
N GLU A 152 -2.74 14.86 -2.31
CA GLU A 152 -2.01 16.13 -2.29
C GLU A 152 -2.58 17.15 -1.30
N LYS A 153 -3.85 17.00 -0.92
CA LYS A 153 -4.51 17.92 0.03
C LYS A 153 -4.19 17.59 1.49
N LEU A 154 -3.69 16.38 1.76
CA LEU A 154 -3.41 15.85 3.10
C LEU A 154 -2.08 16.37 3.68
N VAL A 155 -1.86 17.69 3.62
CA VAL A 155 -0.60 18.33 4.02
C VAL A 155 -0.39 18.29 5.54
N GLU A 156 -1.43 18.63 6.30
CA GLU A 156 -1.35 18.67 7.78
C GLU A 156 -1.34 17.25 8.36
N GLU A 157 -2.09 16.32 7.76
CA GLU A 157 -2.09 14.91 8.13
C GLU A 157 -0.74 14.27 7.87
N ARG A 158 -0.10 14.58 6.73
CA ARG A 158 1.28 14.13 6.45
C ARG A 158 2.24 14.63 7.52
N ARG A 159 2.21 15.93 7.82
CA ARG A 159 3.09 16.53 8.83
C ARG A 159 2.89 15.90 10.20
N SER A 160 1.63 15.70 10.61
CA SER A 160 1.29 15.10 11.91
C SER A 160 1.74 13.65 11.98
N TRP A 161 1.57 12.90 10.89
CA TRP A 161 2.01 11.51 10.78
C TRP A 161 3.55 11.40 10.83
N GLU A 162 4.28 12.26 10.11
CA GLU A 162 5.74 12.29 10.12
C GLU A 162 6.31 12.57 11.52
N VAL A 163 5.68 13.49 12.26
CA VAL A 163 6.04 13.78 13.65
C VAL A 163 5.92 12.52 14.52
N ILE A 164 4.77 11.84 14.45
CA ILE A 164 4.52 10.62 15.25
C ILE A 164 5.49 9.49 14.88
N GLN A 165 5.86 9.35 13.60
CA GLN A 165 6.69 8.23 13.14
C GLN A 165 8.18 8.44 13.38
N TYR A 166 8.66 9.68 13.33
CA TYR A 166 10.10 9.96 13.29
C TYR A 166 10.61 10.86 14.41
N GLU A 167 9.76 11.65 15.09
CA GLU A 167 10.24 12.42 16.23
C GLU A 167 10.49 11.51 17.44
N PRO A 168 11.67 11.63 18.08
CA PRO A 168 11.93 10.90 19.31
C PRO A 168 10.98 11.38 20.41
N GLU A 169 10.34 10.45 21.10
CA GLU A 169 9.55 10.72 22.31
C GLU A 169 10.39 11.57 23.28
N PRO A 170 9.86 12.68 23.81
CA PRO A 170 10.59 13.49 24.78
C PRO A 170 10.90 12.61 26.00
N SER A 171 12.18 12.50 26.34
CA SER A 171 12.63 11.79 27.54
C SER A 171 11.91 12.39 28.74
N SER A 172 11.02 11.62 29.36
CA SER A 172 10.30 11.99 30.58
C SER A 172 11.26 11.87 31.76
N ASP A 173 12.25 12.75 31.83
CA ASP A 173 13.05 12.99 33.04
C ASP A 173 12.24 13.89 33.97
N GLU A 174 11.20 13.34 34.60
CA GLU A 174 10.63 13.93 35.81
C GLU A 174 11.58 13.64 36.97
N GLY A 175 12.64 14.44 37.06
CA GLY A 175 13.50 14.52 38.23
C GLY A 175 12.80 15.27 39.36
N ASP A 176 11.85 14.61 40.02
CA ASP A 176 11.28 15.12 41.26
C ASP A 176 12.24 14.78 42.41
N SER A 177 13.17 15.70 42.67
CA SER A 177 14.11 15.63 43.79
C SER A 177 13.58 16.48 44.94
N ASP A 178 12.57 15.97 45.65
CA ASP A 178 12.17 16.50 46.95
C ASP A 178 13.18 16.04 48.02
N GLU A 179 14.26 16.80 48.20
CA GLU A 179 15.11 16.73 49.40
C GLU A 179 14.45 17.53 50.55
N ASP A 180 13.51 16.89 51.25
CA ASP A 180 13.06 17.36 52.57
C ASP A 180 14.17 17.11 53.61
N SER A 181 15.01 18.12 53.81
CA SER A 181 15.99 18.17 54.90
C SER A 181 15.28 18.29 56.25
N ILE A 182 15.07 17.17 56.95
CA ILE A 182 14.72 17.17 58.37
C ILE A 182 16.00 17.43 59.17
N GLU A 183 16.23 18.69 59.52
CA GLU A 183 17.23 19.09 60.51
C GLU A 183 16.54 19.83 61.67
N GLY A 184 16.63 19.25 62.89
CA GLY A 184 16.51 20.03 64.12
C GLY A 184 15.61 19.46 65.21
N GLY A 185 16.25 18.88 66.25
CA GLY A 185 15.95 19.33 67.61
C GLY A 185 15.45 18.29 68.62
N ILE A 186 16.43 17.65 69.29
CA ILE A 186 16.48 17.20 70.70
C ILE A 186 15.46 16.16 71.17
#